data_AF-A0A3A4N6X9-F1
#
_entry.id   AF-A0A3A4N6X9-F1
#
_cell.length_a   1.000
_cell.length_b   1.000
_cell.length_c   1.000
_cell.angle_alpha   90.00
_cell.angle_beta   90.00
_cell.angle_gamma   90.00
#
_symmetry.space_group_name_H-M   'P 1'
#
loop_
_entity.id
_entity.type
_entity.pdbx_description
1 polymer ?
#
loop_
_entity_poly.entity_id
_entity_poly.type
_entity_poly.pdbx_seq_one_letter_code
_entity_poly.pdbx_strand_id
1 'polypeptide(L)'
;MPGLRPVRGRLPEQSRGSAGLERETDAGDNRREAEKHRPFAAAGRQGGNNVTDLATANKDLWRDVFDSEDLRYCFNCSTCISGCPASNANPPLLIRSLVRMVILGLEDELLEQDTPWTCVTCSRCEEFCPMDVKPFELCLAVRRWQSRNDETRIPPSIVEIYSRGYTQAVERNTEQRKSLGLPEKLPVITEYPELLEKFRQMLMQTKVISDNAYMFEGV
;
A
#
# COMPACT_ATOMS: atom_id res chain seq x y z
N MET A 1 -0.12 5.71 -40.65
CA MET A 1 -0.76 6.58 -39.64
C MET A 1 -1.97 5.84 -39.09
N PRO A 2 -1.87 5.13 -37.95
CA PRO A 2 -3.03 4.44 -37.40
C PRO A 2 -3.94 5.44 -36.67
N GLY A 3 -5.20 5.46 -37.08
CA GLY A 3 -6.22 6.40 -36.64
C GLY A 3 -6.63 6.21 -35.18
N LEU A 4 -6.83 7.36 -34.52
CA LEU A 4 -7.39 7.53 -33.19
C LEU A 4 -8.79 6.89 -33.11
N ARG A 5 -9.00 6.01 -32.12
CA ARG A 5 -10.34 5.52 -31.77
C ARG A 5 -11.13 6.61 -31.02
N PRO A 6 -12.44 6.75 -31.26
CA PRO A 6 -13.24 7.79 -30.63
C PRO A 6 -13.53 7.45 -29.15
N VAL A 7 -13.43 8.47 -28.30
CA VAL A 7 -13.83 8.47 -26.89
C VAL A 7 -15.35 8.23 -26.82
N ARG A 8 -15.77 7.08 -26.29
CA ARG A 8 -17.20 6.78 -26.07
C ARG A 8 -17.72 7.57 -24.87
N GLY A 9 -18.83 8.28 -25.11
CA GLY A 9 -19.47 9.22 -24.21
C GLY A 9 -20.04 8.62 -22.93
N ARG A 10 -20.08 9.50 -21.94
CA ARG A 10 -20.73 9.40 -20.63
C ARG A 10 -22.21 9.00 -20.80
N LEU A 11 -22.62 7.89 -20.17
CA LEU A 11 -24.03 7.50 -20.09
C LEU A 11 -24.78 8.43 -19.11
N PRO A 12 -26.06 8.75 -19.36
CA PRO A 12 -26.81 9.73 -18.58
C PRO A 12 -27.38 9.15 -17.28
N GLU A 13 -27.34 9.98 -16.23
CA GLU A 13 -27.99 9.74 -14.93
C GLU A 13 -29.49 9.50 -15.10
N GLN A 14 -29.99 8.38 -14.56
CA GLN A 14 -31.43 8.17 -14.39
C GLN A 14 -31.78 8.27 -12.91
N SER A 15 -32.41 9.39 -12.58
CA SER A 15 -33.11 9.67 -11.33
C SER A 15 -34.25 8.67 -11.08
N ARG A 16 -34.27 8.06 -9.89
CA ARG A 16 -35.49 7.50 -9.28
C ARG A 16 -35.49 7.86 -7.79
N GLY A 17 -36.37 8.80 -7.40
CA GLY A 17 -37.02 8.77 -6.09
C GLY A 17 -37.99 7.58 -6.04
N SER A 18 -38.50 7.10 -4.91
CA SER A 18 -38.80 7.73 -3.62
C SER A 18 -39.22 6.65 -2.61
N ALA A 19 -39.39 7.07 -1.34
CA ALA A 19 -39.90 6.34 -0.17
C ALA A 19 -38.85 5.48 0.54
N GLY A 20 -38.49 5.72 1.80
CA GLY A 20 -39.26 6.27 2.90
C GLY A 20 -39.42 5.17 3.94
N LEU A 21 -38.46 5.06 4.87
CA LEU A 21 -38.68 4.40 6.15
C LEU A 21 -37.90 5.17 7.21
N GLU A 22 -38.63 5.63 8.21
CA GLU A 22 -38.15 6.50 9.26
C GLU A 22 -37.31 5.76 10.31
N ARG A 23 -36.59 6.59 11.05
CA ARG A 23 -35.62 6.37 12.12
C ARG A 23 -36.07 5.35 13.17
N GLU A 24 -35.13 4.49 13.57
CA GLU A 24 -35.04 4.02 14.96
C GLU A 24 -33.70 4.46 15.56
N THR A 25 -33.78 4.76 16.84
CA THR A 25 -32.91 5.61 17.64
C THR A 25 -31.75 4.85 18.26
N ASP A 26 -30.60 5.55 18.32
CA ASP A 26 -29.69 5.65 19.46
C ASP A 26 -29.31 4.35 20.21
N ALA A 27 -28.15 3.80 19.83
CA ALA A 27 -27.31 3.01 20.71
C ALA A 27 -25.85 3.25 20.32
N GLY A 28 -25.18 4.14 21.04
CA GLY A 28 -23.73 4.29 20.98
C GLY A 28 -23.07 2.96 21.36
N ASP A 29 -22.34 2.35 20.42
CA ASP A 29 -21.59 1.12 20.66
C ASP A 29 -20.09 1.42 20.52
N ASN A 30 -19.41 1.40 21.67
CA ASN A 30 -17.99 1.65 21.92
C ASN A 30 -17.04 0.64 21.25
N ARG A 31 -17.22 0.33 19.96
CA ARG A 31 -16.38 -0.64 19.25
C ARG A 31 -15.01 -0.10 18.84
N ARG A 32 -14.83 1.22 18.78
CA ARG A 32 -13.58 1.85 18.28
C ARG A 32 -12.40 1.81 19.24
N GLU A 33 -12.61 1.49 20.52
CA GLU A 33 -11.50 1.42 21.49
C GLU A 33 -10.92 0.01 21.69
N ALA A 34 -11.62 -1.04 21.25
CA ALA A 34 -11.20 -2.42 21.49
C ALA A 34 -10.15 -2.96 20.49
N GLU A 35 -9.89 -2.27 19.38
CA GLU A 35 -8.96 -2.74 18.32
C GLU A 35 -7.49 -2.35 18.55
N LYS A 36 -7.19 -1.44 19.49
CA LYS A 36 -5.83 -0.90 19.65
C LYS A 36 -4.81 -1.83 20.30
N HIS A 37 -5.22 -2.97 20.86
CA HIS A 37 -4.33 -3.88 21.60
C HIS A 37 -4.67 -5.36 21.42
N ARG A 38 -4.70 -5.87 20.18
CA ARG A 38 -4.61 -7.33 19.98
C ARG A 38 -3.12 -7.72 19.96
N PRO A 39 -2.61 -8.44 20.96
CA PRO A 39 -1.22 -8.90 20.95
C PRO A 39 -1.01 -9.84 19.76
N PHE A 40 0.11 -9.64 19.06
CA PHE A 40 0.57 -10.43 17.94
C PHE A 40 0.91 -11.86 18.43
N ALA A 41 -0.10 -12.72 18.51
CA ALA A 41 0.12 -14.14 18.73
C ALA A 41 0.66 -14.72 17.43
N ALA A 42 1.94 -15.09 17.42
CA ALA A 42 2.57 -15.84 16.36
C ALA A 42 1.78 -17.16 16.14
N ALA A 43 0.85 -17.15 15.19
CA ALA A 43 0.11 -18.33 14.79
C ALA A 43 1.04 -19.19 13.92
N GLY A 44 1.69 -20.16 14.55
CA GLY A 44 2.38 -21.23 13.85
C GLY A 44 1.40 -21.94 12.90
N ARG A 45 1.80 -22.07 11.63
CA ARG A 45 1.06 -22.81 10.60
C ARG A 45 0.84 -24.25 11.06
N GLN A 46 -0.41 -24.59 11.35
CA GLN A 46 -0.85 -25.98 11.28
C GLN A 46 -1.41 -26.21 9.88
N GLY A 47 -0.73 -27.06 9.12
CA GLY A 47 -1.28 -27.62 7.88
C GLY A 47 -2.56 -28.39 8.20
N GLY A 48 -3.69 -27.80 7.83
CA GLY A 48 -5.02 -28.36 7.99
C GLY A 48 -5.96 -27.64 7.04
N ASN A 49 -7.02 -28.31 6.60
CA ASN A 49 -8.05 -27.75 5.74
C ASN A 49 -8.76 -26.56 6.42
N ASN A 50 -8.14 -25.38 6.42
CA ASN A 50 -8.77 -24.15 6.88
C ASN A 50 -9.72 -23.69 5.79
N VAL A 51 -10.98 -24.07 5.93
CA VAL A 51 -12.06 -23.48 5.15
C VAL A 51 -12.12 -22.00 5.56
N THR A 52 -11.72 -21.10 4.66
CA THR A 52 -11.89 -19.66 4.85
C THR A 52 -13.38 -19.36 5.06
N ASP A 53 -13.75 -18.88 6.24
CA ASP A 53 -15.13 -18.53 6.56
C ASP A 53 -15.47 -17.14 6.05
N LEU A 54 -16.12 -17.08 4.89
CA LEU A 54 -16.56 -15.82 4.30
C LEU A 54 -17.72 -15.16 5.06
N ALA A 55 -18.35 -15.83 6.03
CA ALA A 55 -19.41 -15.25 6.83
C ALA A 55 -18.87 -14.22 7.83
N THR A 56 -17.62 -14.38 8.29
CA THR A 56 -16.96 -13.51 9.26
C THR A 56 -16.05 -12.46 8.61
N ALA A 57 -15.82 -12.55 7.30
CA ALA A 57 -14.93 -11.66 6.57
C ALA A 57 -15.43 -10.20 6.54
N ASN A 58 -14.50 -9.24 6.61
CA ASN A 58 -14.79 -7.81 6.52
C ASN A 58 -15.11 -7.40 5.08
N LYS A 59 -16.40 -7.32 4.76
CA LYS A 59 -16.88 -6.99 3.41
C LYS A 59 -16.51 -5.57 2.94
N ASP A 60 -16.10 -4.70 3.86
CA ASP A 60 -15.71 -3.33 3.57
C ASP A 60 -14.18 -3.13 3.56
N LEU A 61 -13.38 -4.20 3.68
CA LEU A 61 -11.91 -4.15 3.64
C LEU A 61 -11.37 -3.36 2.43
N TRP A 62 -12.05 -3.44 1.30
CA TRP A 62 -11.67 -2.68 0.11
C TRP A 62 -11.66 -1.17 0.33
N ARG A 63 -12.53 -0.62 1.18
CA ARG A 63 -12.54 0.81 1.54
C ARG A 63 -11.32 1.17 2.38
N ASP A 64 -10.92 0.28 3.29
CA ASP A 64 -9.78 0.51 4.19
C ASP A 64 -8.43 0.37 3.47
N VAL A 65 -8.35 -0.58 2.54
CA VAL A 65 -7.13 -0.82 1.75
C VAL A 65 -7.04 0.18 0.60
N PHE A 66 -8.04 0.23 -0.28
CA PHE A 66 -8.02 1.00 -1.53
C PHE A 66 -9.43 1.41 -1.94
N ASP A 67 -9.87 2.57 -1.44
CA ASP A 67 -11.20 3.15 -1.72
C ASP A 67 -11.32 3.66 -3.17
N SER A 68 -11.34 2.71 -4.09
CA SER A 68 -11.66 2.90 -5.50
C SER A 68 -12.87 2.05 -5.79
N GLU A 69 -14.01 2.69 -6.05
CA GLU A 69 -15.23 1.99 -6.41
C GLU A 69 -15.06 1.08 -7.64
N ASP A 70 -14.07 1.40 -8.47
CA ASP A 70 -13.72 0.67 -9.69
C ASP A 70 -13.14 -0.73 -9.40
N LEU A 71 -12.57 -0.96 -8.21
CA LEU A 71 -11.95 -2.24 -7.85
C LEU A 71 -12.93 -3.42 -8.02
N ARG A 72 -14.21 -3.17 -7.73
CA ARG A 72 -15.31 -4.16 -7.80
C ARG A 72 -15.65 -4.56 -9.24
N TYR A 73 -15.24 -3.79 -10.26
CA TYR A 73 -15.40 -4.16 -11.67
C TYR A 73 -14.41 -5.24 -12.13
N CYS A 74 -13.47 -5.64 -11.27
CA CYS A 74 -12.57 -6.74 -11.58
C CYS A 74 -13.36 -8.03 -11.82
N PHE A 75 -13.14 -8.65 -12.98
CA PHE A 75 -13.82 -9.86 -13.46
C PHE A 75 -12.87 -11.05 -13.60
N ASN A 76 -11.70 -11.01 -12.93
CA ASN A 76 -10.73 -12.11 -12.86
C ASN A 76 -10.02 -12.53 -14.17
N CYS A 77 -9.92 -11.66 -15.18
CA CYS A 77 -9.31 -12.02 -16.46
C CYS A 77 -7.81 -12.37 -16.44
N SER A 78 -7.09 -12.09 -15.35
CA SER A 78 -5.65 -12.37 -15.18
C SER A 78 -4.70 -11.61 -16.13
N THR A 79 -5.16 -10.61 -16.89
CA THR A 79 -4.29 -9.77 -17.72
C THR A 79 -3.14 -9.16 -16.91
N CYS A 80 -3.43 -8.73 -15.68
CA CYS A 80 -2.44 -8.19 -14.74
C CYS A 80 -1.33 -9.17 -14.34
N ILE A 81 -1.55 -10.49 -14.47
CA ILE A 81 -0.55 -11.53 -14.20
C ILE A 81 0.27 -11.79 -15.46
N SER A 82 -0.39 -11.90 -16.63
CA SER A 82 0.29 -12.27 -17.89
C SER A 82 1.44 -11.34 -18.28
N GLY A 83 1.33 -10.04 -17.96
CA GLY A 83 2.39 -9.07 -18.21
C GLY A 83 3.32 -8.85 -17.01
N CYS A 84 3.08 -9.46 -15.86
CA CYS A 84 3.82 -9.18 -14.64
C CYS A 84 5.18 -9.88 -14.66
N PRO A 85 6.33 -9.16 -14.57
CA PRO A 85 7.62 -9.83 -14.41
C PRO A 85 7.71 -10.59 -13.08
N ALA A 86 7.06 -10.07 -12.02
CA ALA A 86 7.06 -10.67 -10.70
C ALA A 86 6.13 -11.90 -10.57
N SER A 87 5.31 -12.21 -11.57
CA SER A 87 4.57 -13.49 -11.57
C SER A 87 5.49 -14.69 -11.83
N ASN A 88 6.72 -14.45 -12.30
CA ASN A 88 7.75 -15.47 -12.47
C ASN A 88 8.70 -15.57 -11.25
N ALA A 89 8.46 -14.77 -10.20
CA ALA A 89 9.20 -14.87 -8.96
C ALA A 89 8.81 -16.13 -8.17
N ASN A 90 9.56 -16.44 -7.11
CA ASN A 90 9.26 -17.54 -6.20
C ASN A 90 9.19 -17.00 -4.74
N PRO A 91 8.01 -16.91 -4.11
CA PRO A 91 6.67 -17.19 -4.67
C PRO A 91 6.21 -16.16 -5.73
N PRO A 92 5.29 -16.55 -6.63
CA PRO A 92 4.85 -15.68 -7.72
C PRO A 92 3.88 -14.60 -7.23
N LEU A 93 4.07 -13.35 -7.66
CA LEU A 93 3.09 -12.30 -7.41
C LEU A 93 1.85 -12.46 -8.30
N LEU A 94 0.73 -12.79 -7.66
CA LEU A 94 -0.57 -12.91 -8.29
C LEU A 94 -1.45 -11.71 -7.93
N ILE A 95 -1.30 -10.59 -8.64
CA ILE A 95 -2.04 -9.34 -8.34
C ILE A 95 -3.56 -9.57 -8.38
N ARG A 96 -4.06 -10.41 -9.30
CA ARG A 96 -5.48 -10.82 -9.33
C ARG A 96 -5.93 -11.43 -8.00
N SER A 97 -5.10 -12.23 -7.35
CA SER A 97 -5.41 -12.83 -6.07
C SER A 97 -5.49 -11.78 -4.96
N LEU A 98 -4.59 -10.78 -4.97
CA LEU A 98 -4.68 -9.63 -4.04
C LEU A 98 -5.99 -8.87 -4.20
N VAL A 99 -6.42 -8.57 -5.44
CA VAL A 99 -7.72 -7.96 -5.71
C VAL A 99 -8.85 -8.77 -5.07
N ARG A 100 -8.78 -10.10 -5.14
CA ARG A 100 -9.82 -10.97 -4.57
C ARG A 100 -9.78 -11.03 -3.07
N MET A 101 -8.60 -11.12 -2.44
CA MET A 101 -8.48 -11.07 -0.98
C MET A 101 -9.10 -9.78 -0.44
N VAL A 102 -8.82 -8.65 -1.08
CA VAL A 102 -9.36 -7.34 -0.68
C VAL A 102 -10.89 -7.26 -0.88
N ILE A 103 -11.42 -7.71 -2.02
CA ILE A 103 -12.88 -7.71 -2.27
C ILE A 103 -13.61 -8.68 -1.34
N LEU A 104 -13.00 -9.82 -0.99
CA LEU A 104 -13.61 -10.84 -0.15
C LEU A 104 -13.45 -10.58 1.35
N GLY A 105 -12.65 -9.59 1.76
CA GLY A 105 -12.45 -9.27 3.18
C GLY A 105 -11.49 -10.21 3.91
N LEU A 106 -10.51 -10.77 3.21
CA LEU A 106 -9.56 -11.76 3.73
C LEU A 106 -8.35 -11.07 4.36
N GLU A 107 -8.53 -10.47 5.53
CA GLU A 107 -7.52 -9.65 6.21
C GLU A 107 -6.28 -10.45 6.63
N ASP A 108 -6.49 -11.59 7.30
CA ASP A 108 -5.40 -12.43 7.81
C ASP A 108 -4.53 -12.95 6.66
N GLU A 109 -5.17 -13.47 5.59
CA GLU A 109 -4.45 -13.94 4.41
C GLU A 109 -3.75 -12.81 3.66
N LEU A 110 -4.33 -11.60 3.64
CA LEU A 110 -3.71 -10.44 3.02
C LEU A 110 -2.49 -9.96 3.83
N LEU A 111 -2.54 -10.02 5.16
CA LEU A 111 -1.44 -9.62 6.04
C LEU A 111 -0.25 -10.60 5.96
N GLU A 112 -0.53 -11.90 5.88
CA GLU A 112 0.49 -12.94 5.74
C GLU A 112 1.13 -13.00 4.34
N GLN A 113 0.55 -12.33 3.34
CA GLN A 113 0.99 -12.43 1.96
C GLN A 113 2.23 -11.54 1.68
N ASP A 114 3.37 -12.17 1.42
CA ASP A 114 4.64 -11.49 1.15
C ASP A 114 4.80 -11.00 -0.30
N THR A 115 4.13 -11.66 -1.26
CA THR A 115 4.32 -11.40 -2.69
C THR A 115 4.08 -9.95 -3.14
N PRO A 116 3.20 -9.11 -2.54
CA PRO A 116 3.10 -7.69 -2.86
C PRO A 116 4.46 -6.99 -2.86
N TRP A 117 5.39 -7.38 -2.00
CA TRP A 117 6.72 -6.77 -1.88
C TRP A 117 7.68 -7.15 -3.01
N THR A 118 7.35 -8.15 -3.83
CA THR A 118 8.13 -8.47 -5.05
C THR A 118 7.73 -7.64 -6.26
N CYS A 119 6.65 -6.84 -6.18
CA CYS A 119 6.26 -5.92 -7.25
C CYS A 119 7.37 -4.89 -7.52
N VAL A 120 7.80 -4.81 -8.77
CA VAL A 120 8.84 -3.88 -9.25
C VAL A 120 8.29 -2.52 -9.71
N THR A 121 7.03 -2.24 -9.38
CA THR A 121 6.37 -0.95 -9.62
C THR A 121 6.46 -0.45 -11.07
N CYS A 122 6.27 -1.35 -12.05
CA CYS A 122 6.35 -1.02 -13.47
C CYS A 122 5.03 -0.54 -14.11
N SER A 123 3.93 -0.51 -13.33
CA SER A 123 2.57 -0.09 -13.74
C SER A 123 1.92 -0.84 -14.92
N ARG A 124 2.59 -1.82 -15.50
CA ARG A 124 2.10 -2.59 -16.65
C ARG A 124 0.73 -3.23 -16.41
N CYS A 125 0.46 -3.74 -15.21
CA CYS A 125 -0.83 -4.35 -14.90
C CYS A 125 -2.01 -3.39 -15.02
N GLU A 126 -1.77 -2.09 -14.81
CA GLU A 126 -2.77 -1.04 -14.92
C GLU A 126 -3.04 -0.68 -16.38
N GLU A 127 -1.99 -0.44 -17.16
CA GLU A 127 -2.08 -0.10 -18.59
C GLU A 127 -2.85 -1.14 -19.43
N PHE A 128 -2.73 -2.42 -19.07
CA PHE A 128 -3.43 -3.50 -19.77
C PHE A 128 -4.76 -3.88 -19.14
N CYS A 129 -5.20 -3.23 -18.06
CA CYS A 129 -6.45 -3.59 -17.41
C CYS A 129 -7.66 -3.19 -18.29
N PRO A 130 -8.47 -4.14 -18.78
CA PRO A 130 -9.61 -3.79 -19.63
C PRO A 130 -10.78 -3.17 -18.87
N MET A 131 -10.75 -3.21 -17.53
CA MET A 131 -11.77 -2.64 -16.63
C MET A 131 -11.25 -1.47 -15.81
N ASP A 132 -10.01 -1.02 -16.06
CA ASP A 132 -9.36 0.11 -15.40
C ASP A 132 -9.35 0.07 -13.86
N VAL A 133 -9.29 -1.13 -13.24
CA VAL A 133 -9.40 -1.32 -11.78
C VAL A 133 -8.13 -0.97 -10.98
N LYS A 134 -7.18 -0.26 -11.59
CA LYS A 134 -5.95 0.23 -10.95
C LYS A 134 -5.17 -0.82 -10.11
N PRO A 135 -4.86 -2.01 -10.66
CA PRO A 135 -4.20 -3.09 -9.92
C PRO A 135 -2.79 -2.75 -9.40
N PHE A 136 -2.11 -1.78 -10.03
CA PHE A 136 -0.83 -1.27 -9.55
C PHE A 136 -1.00 -0.48 -8.25
N GLU A 137 -1.90 0.51 -8.25
CA GLU A 137 -2.22 1.32 -7.07
C GLU A 137 -2.74 0.47 -5.91
N LEU A 138 -3.58 -0.54 -6.20
CA LEU A 138 -3.99 -1.52 -5.20
C LEU A 138 -2.78 -2.21 -4.55
N CYS A 139 -1.80 -2.67 -5.34
CA CYS A 139 -0.64 -3.36 -4.80
C CYS A 139 0.16 -2.46 -3.85
N LEU A 140 0.32 -1.18 -4.16
CA LEU A 140 0.93 -0.20 -3.27
C LEU A 140 0.07 0.07 -2.03
N ALA A 141 -1.25 0.10 -2.19
CA ALA A 141 -2.19 0.28 -1.11
C ALA A 141 -2.15 -0.90 -0.12
N VAL A 142 -2.06 -2.13 -0.62
CA VAL A 142 -1.84 -3.34 0.20
C VAL A 142 -0.56 -3.23 1.01
N ARG A 143 0.56 -2.81 0.41
CA ARG A 143 1.83 -2.61 1.17
C ARG A 143 1.67 -1.59 2.29
N ARG A 144 1.02 -0.44 2.01
CA ARG A 144 0.75 0.59 3.02
C ARG A 144 -0.16 0.07 4.13
N TRP A 145 -1.18 -0.71 3.78
CA TRP A 145 -2.09 -1.33 4.73
C TRP A 145 -1.34 -2.36 5.59
N GLN A 146 -0.51 -3.22 5.00
CA GLN A 146 0.35 -4.16 5.73
C GLN A 146 1.28 -3.43 6.70
N SER A 147 1.99 -2.38 6.28
CA SER A 147 2.87 -1.59 7.16
C SER A 147 2.14 -0.84 8.28
N ARG A 148 0.83 -0.61 8.17
CA ARG A 148 0.01 -0.03 9.25
C ARG A 148 -0.45 -1.06 10.28
N ASN A 149 -0.61 -2.31 9.85
CA ASN A 149 -1.15 -3.40 10.67
C ASN A 149 -0.06 -4.35 11.19
N ASP A 150 1.15 -4.27 10.65
CA ASP A 150 2.31 -5.07 11.05
C ASP A 150 3.60 -4.24 10.91
N GLU A 151 4.21 -3.89 12.05
CA GLU A 151 5.44 -3.10 12.11
C GLU A 151 6.64 -3.79 11.42
N THR A 152 6.64 -5.12 11.34
CA THR A 152 7.72 -5.88 10.67
C THR A 152 7.73 -5.64 9.16
N ARG A 153 6.64 -5.10 8.61
CA ARG A 153 6.49 -4.70 7.22
C ARG A 153 6.97 -3.28 6.94
N ILE A 154 7.44 -2.54 7.96
CA ILE A 154 8.01 -1.20 7.77
C ILE A 154 9.46 -1.36 7.31
N PRO A 155 9.85 -0.83 6.12
CA PRO A 155 11.21 -0.99 5.64
C PRO A 155 12.25 -0.30 6.54
N PRO A 156 13.34 -0.99 6.95
CA PRO A 156 14.34 -0.42 7.87
C PRO A 156 15.07 0.79 7.29
N SER A 157 15.05 0.96 5.96
CA SER A 157 15.60 2.16 5.30
C SER A 157 14.96 3.46 5.77
N ILE A 158 13.79 3.43 6.40
CA ILE A 158 13.15 4.62 6.96
C ILE A 158 14.00 5.25 8.07
N VAL A 159 14.73 4.44 8.85
CA VAL A 159 15.63 4.92 9.92
C VAL A 159 16.78 5.73 9.33
N GLU A 160 17.36 5.25 8.22
CA GLU A 160 18.41 5.95 7.50
C GLU A 160 17.89 7.26 6.89
N ILE A 161 16.71 7.23 6.28
CA ILE A 161 16.07 8.44 5.75
C ILE A 161 15.83 9.44 6.88
N TYR A 162 15.34 9.00 8.04
CA TYR A 162 15.09 9.88 9.18
C TYR A 162 16.38 10.50 9.74
N SER A 163 17.43 9.70 9.93
CA SER A 163 18.69 10.18 10.51
C SER A 163 19.48 11.08 9.56
N ARG A 164 19.75 10.64 8.32
CA ARG A 164 20.62 11.36 7.38
C ARG A 164 19.89 12.07 6.24
N GLY A 165 18.58 11.89 6.09
CA GLY A 165 17.79 12.45 4.99
C GLY A 165 17.91 11.70 3.65
N TYR A 166 18.69 10.62 3.59
CA TYR A 166 18.94 9.83 2.37
C TYR A 166 18.98 8.33 2.65
N THR A 167 18.57 7.53 1.66
CA THR A 167 18.74 6.07 1.71
C THR A 167 20.22 5.68 1.58
N GLN A 168 20.97 6.38 0.73
CA GLN A 168 22.39 6.11 0.46
C GLN A 168 23.28 7.16 1.12
N ALA A 169 24.46 6.74 1.59
CA ALA A 169 25.44 7.65 2.17
C ALA A 169 26.07 8.54 1.07
N VAL A 170 25.96 9.86 1.24
CA VAL A 170 26.36 10.87 0.24
C VAL A 170 27.83 11.32 0.35
N GLU A 171 28.52 10.98 1.45
CA GLU A 171 29.85 11.49 1.78
C GLU A 171 31.02 10.62 1.27
N ARG A 172 30.75 9.51 0.57
CA ARG A 172 31.79 8.52 0.22
C ARG A 172 32.63 8.85 -1.01
N ASN A 173 32.15 9.72 -1.90
CA ASN A 173 32.74 9.91 -3.25
C ASN A 173 33.45 11.26 -3.42
N THR A 174 33.92 11.89 -2.34
CA THR A 174 34.55 13.23 -2.37
C THR A 174 35.75 13.32 -3.32
N GLU A 175 36.67 12.34 -3.28
CA GLU A 175 37.84 12.31 -4.15
C GLU A 175 37.49 12.17 -5.64
N GLN A 176 36.51 11.31 -5.96
CA GLN A 176 36.02 11.15 -7.33
C GLN A 176 35.33 12.43 -7.83
N ARG A 177 34.62 13.15 -6.95
CA ARG A 177 34.02 14.44 -7.29
C ARG A 177 35.09 15.48 -7.58
N LYS A 178 36.12 15.55 -6.73
CA LYS A 178 37.25 16.47 -6.90
C LYS A 178 38.01 16.23 -8.19
N SER A 179 38.27 14.97 -8.56
CA SER A 179 38.95 14.63 -9.83
C SER A 179 38.14 15.04 -11.07
N LEU A 180 36.82 15.14 -10.94
CA LEU A 180 35.90 15.64 -11.96
C LEU A 180 35.62 17.15 -11.89
N GLY A 181 36.28 17.87 -10.98
CA GLY A 181 36.07 19.31 -10.77
C GLY A 181 34.70 19.67 -10.16
N LEU A 182 34.02 18.71 -9.52
CA LEU A 182 32.75 18.91 -8.85
C LEU A 182 32.95 19.36 -7.39
N PRO A 183 31.96 20.05 -6.79
CA PRO A 183 32.00 20.40 -5.37
C PRO A 183 32.20 19.15 -4.50
N GLU A 184 33.16 19.24 -3.58
CA GLU A 184 33.53 18.13 -2.69
C GLU A 184 32.31 17.64 -1.89
N LYS A 185 31.61 18.59 -1.26
CA LYS A 185 30.33 18.37 -0.58
C LYS A 185 29.17 18.59 -1.53
N LEU A 186 28.16 17.74 -1.42
CA LEU A 186 26.92 17.87 -2.18
C LEU A 186 26.04 18.96 -1.53
N PRO A 187 25.39 19.85 -2.30
CA PRO A 187 24.44 20.82 -1.77
C PRO A 187 23.09 20.15 -1.48
N VAL A 188 23.10 19.26 -0.50
CA VAL A 188 22.00 18.36 -0.15
C VAL A 188 21.64 18.50 1.33
N ILE A 189 20.57 17.86 1.79
CA ILE A 189 19.98 18.11 3.13
C ILE A 189 20.97 17.93 4.30
N THR A 190 22.04 17.15 4.13
CA THR A 190 23.10 16.97 5.12
C THR A 190 23.92 18.22 5.38
N GLU A 191 24.02 19.15 4.42
CA GLU A 191 24.70 20.43 4.60
C GLU A 191 23.78 21.52 5.19
N TYR A 192 22.50 21.22 5.41
CA TYR A 192 21.48 22.14 5.92
C TYR A 192 20.77 21.53 7.14
N PRO A 193 21.39 21.58 8.34
CA PRO A 193 20.83 20.94 9.55
C PRO A 193 19.41 21.40 9.89
N GLU A 194 19.08 22.66 9.60
CA GLU A 194 17.75 23.22 9.79
C GLU A 194 16.70 22.60 8.86
N LEU A 195 17.09 22.21 7.63
CA LEU A 195 16.20 21.52 6.70
C LEU A 195 16.04 20.06 7.08
N LEU A 196 17.10 19.41 7.58
CA LEU A 196 17.02 18.05 8.10
C LEU A 196 16.06 17.96 9.29
N GLU A 197 16.13 18.93 10.21
CA GLU A 197 15.22 18.97 11.35
C GLU A 197 13.75 19.18 10.93
N LYS A 198 13.50 20.10 9.99
CA LYS A 198 12.16 20.28 9.41
C LYS A 198 11.66 19.02 8.70
N PHE A 199 12.55 18.30 8.02
CA PHE A 199 12.21 17.05 7.35
C PHE A 199 11.83 15.96 8.37
N ARG A 200 12.55 15.84 9.49
CA ARG A 200 12.19 14.93 10.59
C ARG A 200 10.84 15.28 11.21
N GLN A 201 10.59 16.57 11.48
CA GLN A 201 9.30 17.05 11.98
C GLN A 201 8.17 16.71 11.01
N MET A 202 8.38 16.88 9.71
CA MET A 202 7.41 16.48 8.68
C MET A 202 7.18 14.96 8.67
N LEU A 203 8.23 14.14 8.77
CA LEU A 203 8.07 12.67 8.84
C LEU A 203 7.24 12.26 10.06
N MET A 204 7.49 12.86 11.22
CA MET A 204 6.74 12.59 12.47
C MET A 204 5.26 12.98 12.42
N GLN A 205 4.82 13.77 11.43
CA GLN A 205 3.40 14.04 11.21
C GLN A 205 2.67 12.84 10.56
N THR A 206 3.41 11.88 10.00
CA THR A 206 2.84 10.68 9.39
C THR A 206 2.56 9.63 10.47
N LYS A 207 1.31 9.17 10.55
CA LYS A 207 0.85 8.20 11.57
C LYS A 207 1.73 6.95 11.70
N VAL A 208 2.14 6.35 10.57
CA VAL A 208 3.02 5.16 10.58
C VAL A 208 4.38 5.45 11.24
N ILE A 209 4.89 6.68 11.09
CA ILE A 209 6.17 7.08 11.69
C ILE A 209 5.97 7.42 13.16
N SER A 210 4.95 8.22 13.50
CA SER A 210 4.68 8.61 14.89
C SER A 210 4.35 7.43 15.79
N ASP A 211 3.59 6.46 15.28
CA ASP A 211 3.20 5.25 16.02
C ASP A 211 4.41 4.33 16.26
N ASN A 212 5.47 4.44 15.45
CA ASN A 212 6.70 3.66 15.52
C ASN A 212 7.92 4.52 15.89
N ALA A 213 7.72 5.58 16.69
CA ALA A 213 8.75 6.56 17.03
C ALA A 213 10.00 5.93 17.67
N TYR A 214 9.83 4.80 18.37
CA TYR A 214 10.91 4.04 19.00
C TYR A 214 11.99 3.59 18.00
N MET A 215 11.65 3.44 16.71
CA MET A 215 12.62 3.06 15.65
C MET A 215 13.69 4.14 15.41
N PHE A 216 13.47 5.35 15.89
CA PHE A 216 14.32 6.51 15.65
C PHE A 216 15.03 6.99 16.92
N GLU A 217 14.87 6.30 18.05
CA GLU A 217 15.55 6.63 19.30
C GLU A 217 17.05 6.31 19.19
N GLY A 218 17.89 7.33 19.34
CA GLY A 218 19.36 7.17 19.31
C GLY A 218 20.03 7.35 17.94
N VAL A 219 19.30 7.84 16.93
CA VAL A 219 19.80 8.10 15.57
C VAL A 219 19.83 9.59 15.22
#